data_AF-A0A1M7LNB1-F1
#
_entry.id   AF-A0A1M7LNB1-F1
#
_cell.length_a   1.000
_cell.length_b   1.000
_cell.length_c   1.000
_cell.angle_alpha   90.00
_cell.angle_beta   90.00
_cell.angle_gamma   90.00
#
_symmetry.space_group_name_H-M   'P 1'
#
loop_
_entity.id
_entity.type
_entity.pdbx_description
1 polymer ?
#
loop_
_entity_poly.entity_id
_entity_poly.type
_entity_poly.pdbx_seq_one_letter_code
_entity_poly.pdbx_strand_id
1 'polypeptide(L)'
;MNKIYLLFVIGAIFFVALMHDLHKDNTVTASGTSTNNDRYLYNRESLLSLTDSLDFSDSSGVTLYFNLKGKRFSEKNGKSDYYIVFTKEDDIQETIRKGYYLLNPGIALLDHITRAYHLSDSLGVEHFFVVGRQSKMSDIERGIIDAIFPNVIQRAKTTLVSRGDVLDFSVHSHPLVKNAISGEVERIGGPLPSGPDLMPQYPMGGRFEMVLGHEVIDPMEYRKLDKGVSFSTAIDQPQRYRQVIGLYNQGEVIGTIFYEKLIELVCRVNKVKRYPVIDKTNADIVSL
;
A
#
# COMPACT_ATOMS: atom_id res chain seq x y z
N MET A 1 37.68 -18.82 -37.96
CA MET A 1 37.58 -17.71 -36.99
C MET A 1 37.46 -16.40 -37.77
N ASN A 2 36.55 -15.45 -37.55
CA ASN A 2 35.43 -15.37 -36.62
C ASN A 2 34.58 -14.11 -36.98
N LYS A 3 33.87 -14.11 -38.12
CA LYS A 3 32.98 -12.98 -38.47
C LYS A 3 31.71 -12.94 -37.61
N ILE A 4 31.24 -14.10 -37.13
CA ILE A 4 30.08 -14.22 -36.22
C ILE A 4 30.43 -13.72 -34.82
N TYR A 5 31.65 -13.97 -34.33
CA TYR A 5 32.11 -13.43 -33.04
C TYR A 5 32.29 -11.91 -33.07
N LEU A 6 32.69 -11.32 -34.20
CA LEU A 6 32.82 -9.86 -34.30
C LEU A 6 31.46 -9.16 -34.19
N LEU A 7 30.40 -9.74 -34.79
CA LEU A 7 29.03 -9.23 -34.65
C LEU A 7 28.48 -9.40 -33.22
N PHE A 8 28.80 -10.51 -32.55
CA PHE A 8 28.41 -10.71 -31.15
C PHE A 8 29.13 -9.75 -30.19
N VAL A 9 30.41 -9.48 -30.42
CA VAL A 9 31.19 -8.54 -29.60
C VAL A 9 30.74 -7.10 -29.84
N ILE A 10 30.46 -6.70 -31.09
CA ILE A 10 29.92 -5.35 -31.38
C ILE A 10 28.51 -5.19 -30.80
N GLY A 11 27.66 -6.22 -30.87
CA GLY A 11 26.33 -6.21 -30.25
C GLY A 11 26.38 -6.11 -28.72
N ALA A 12 27.31 -6.82 -28.08
CA ALA A 12 27.50 -6.75 -26.63
C ALA A 12 28.05 -5.39 -26.18
N ILE A 13 28.95 -4.77 -26.96
CA ILE A 13 29.47 -3.43 -26.67
C ILE A 13 28.36 -2.36 -26.82
N PHE A 14 27.50 -2.47 -27.84
CA PHE A 14 26.34 -1.58 -27.98
C PHE A 14 25.32 -1.76 -26.85
N PHE A 15 25.09 -3.00 -26.40
CA PHE A 15 24.16 -3.27 -25.29
C PHE A 15 24.69 -2.76 -23.95
N VAL A 16 26.01 -2.87 -23.70
CA VAL A 16 26.64 -2.31 -22.49
C VAL A 16 26.70 -0.77 -22.55
N ALA A 17 26.94 -0.17 -23.72
CA ALA A 17 26.89 1.28 -23.90
C ALA A 17 25.48 1.84 -23.67
N LEU A 18 24.44 1.15 -24.17
CA LEU A 18 23.05 1.55 -23.96
C LEU A 18 22.62 1.42 -22.49
N MET A 19 23.09 0.38 -21.79
CA MET A 19 22.84 0.21 -20.34
C MET A 19 23.63 1.20 -19.48
N HIS A 20 24.82 1.62 -19.94
CA HIS A 20 25.61 2.65 -19.27
C HIS A 20 25.03 4.06 -19.49
N ASP A 21 24.42 4.34 -20.65
CA ASP A 21 23.69 5.60 -20.89
C ASP A 21 22.38 5.68 -20.11
N LEU A 22 21.63 4.59 -19.96
CA LEU A 22 20.44 4.53 -19.09
C LEU A 22 20.75 4.72 -17.59
N HIS A 23 22.00 4.55 -17.19
CA HIS A 23 22.48 4.87 -15.84
C HIS A 23 22.94 6.33 -15.69
N LYS A 24 23.27 7.03 -16.79
CA LYS A 24 23.63 8.46 -16.76
C LYS A 24 22.43 9.39 -16.96
N ASP A 25 21.43 8.97 -17.74
CA ASP A 25 20.23 9.79 -17.96
C ASP A 25 19.18 9.69 -16.83
N ASN A 26 19.36 8.75 -15.88
CA ASN A 26 18.60 8.72 -14.63
C ASN A 26 19.25 9.52 -13.49
N THR A 27 20.41 10.15 -13.73
CA THR A 27 20.89 11.25 -12.89
C THR A 27 20.42 12.57 -13.47
N VAL A 28 19.10 12.80 -13.42
CA VAL A 28 18.61 14.17 -13.31
C VAL A 28 19.15 14.67 -11.98
N THR A 29 20.24 15.43 -12.03
CA THR A 29 20.60 16.38 -10.99
C THR A 29 19.43 17.34 -10.84
N ALA A 30 18.47 16.95 -10.00
CA ALA A 30 17.51 17.87 -9.43
C ALA A 30 18.29 18.80 -8.48
N SER A 31 18.93 19.81 -9.05
CA SER A 31 19.35 21.01 -8.33
C SER A 31 18.13 21.89 -8.04
N GLY A 32 17.11 21.27 -7.47
CA GLY A 32 16.06 21.96 -6.74
C GLY A 32 16.24 21.50 -5.31
N THR A 33 16.57 22.41 -4.41
CA THR A 33 16.45 22.18 -2.97
C THR A 33 15.00 21.80 -2.69
N SER A 34 14.70 20.49 -2.74
CA SER A 34 13.49 19.91 -2.18
C SER A 34 13.57 20.20 -0.70
N THR A 35 12.81 21.21 -0.27
CA THR A 35 12.69 21.50 1.14
C THR A 35 11.97 20.30 1.77
N ASN A 36 12.27 19.99 3.03
CA ASN A 36 11.63 18.88 3.76
C ASN A 36 10.08 18.93 3.78
N ASN A 37 9.48 20.02 3.28
CA ASN A 37 8.05 20.23 3.14
C ASN A 37 7.45 19.57 1.89
N ASP A 38 8.24 19.21 0.86
CA ASP A 38 7.70 18.64 -0.40
C ASP A 38 7.49 17.12 -0.35
N ARG A 39 7.83 16.45 0.76
CA ARG A 39 7.76 14.99 0.90
C ARG A 39 6.46 14.46 1.49
N TYR A 40 5.60 15.35 1.98
CA TYR A 40 4.35 15.00 2.62
C TYR A 40 3.24 15.86 2.04
N LEU A 41 2.15 15.23 1.56
CA LEU A 41 0.90 15.90 1.21
C LEU A 41 0.23 16.58 2.44
N TYR A 42 0.83 16.42 3.62
CA TYR A 42 0.49 17.10 4.86
C TYR A 42 1.74 17.75 5.43
N ASN A 43 1.72 19.07 5.60
CA ASN A 43 2.71 19.70 6.47
C ASN A 43 2.48 19.20 7.92
N ARG A 44 3.55 19.19 8.74
CA ARG A 44 3.48 18.77 10.16
C ARG A 44 2.33 19.46 10.93
N GLU A 45 1.98 20.68 10.53
CA GLU A 45 0.89 21.47 11.10
C GLU A 45 -0.51 20.89 10.79
N SER A 46 -0.74 20.30 9.62
CA SER A 46 -2.00 19.64 9.24
C SER A 46 -2.25 18.35 10.03
N LEU A 47 -1.17 17.66 10.43
CA LEU A 47 -1.24 16.51 11.33
C LEU A 47 -1.49 16.94 12.78
N LEU A 48 -0.96 18.09 13.20
CA LEU A 48 -1.17 18.64 14.54
C LEU A 48 -2.57 19.23 14.72
N SER A 49 -3.16 19.86 13.69
CA SER A 49 -4.53 20.40 13.74
C SER A 49 -5.63 19.32 13.81
N LEU A 50 -5.29 18.05 13.55
CA LEU A 50 -6.17 16.90 13.80
C LEU A 50 -6.07 16.37 15.25
N THR A 51 -5.06 16.83 16.01
CA THR A 51 -4.76 16.38 17.38
C THR A 51 -5.05 17.42 18.45
N ASP A 52 -5.47 18.64 18.07
CA ASP A 52 -5.90 19.66 19.01
C ASP A 52 -7.21 19.21 19.70
N SER A 53 -7.04 18.62 20.89
CA SER A 53 -8.03 18.26 21.92
C SER A 53 -8.37 16.77 22.14
N LEU A 54 -7.41 15.85 21.99
CA LEU A 54 -7.57 14.52 22.61
C LEU A 54 -6.41 14.24 23.58
N ASP A 55 -6.72 14.40 24.86
CA ASP A 55 -5.89 13.94 25.98
C ASP A 55 -5.53 12.46 25.78
N PHE A 56 -4.26 12.19 25.46
CA PHE A 56 -3.74 10.87 25.03
C PHE A 56 -3.53 9.87 26.19
N SER A 57 -4.02 10.19 27.38
CA SER A 57 -3.95 9.34 28.56
C SER A 57 -5.26 8.58 28.78
N ASP A 58 -5.61 7.66 27.88
CA ASP A 58 -6.59 6.61 28.21
C ASP A 58 -5.85 5.57 29.08
N SER A 59 -5.57 5.93 30.34
CA SER A 59 -4.88 5.10 31.33
C SER A 59 -5.78 3.98 31.87
N SER A 60 -6.69 3.45 31.05
CA SER A 60 -7.67 2.45 31.44
C SER A 60 -7.03 1.07 31.70
N GLY A 61 -5.78 0.86 31.29
CA GLY A 61 -5.07 -0.42 31.45
C GLY A 61 -5.81 -1.56 30.75
N VAL A 62 -6.52 -1.22 29.68
CA VAL A 62 -7.31 -2.13 28.86
C VAL A 62 -6.80 -2.10 27.43
N THR A 63 -6.43 -3.28 26.93
CA THR A 63 -6.17 -3.50 25.51
C THR A 63 -7.49 -3.73 24.79
N LEU A 64 -7.69 -3.06 23.66
CA LEU A 64 -8.87 -3.22 22.82
C LEU A 64 -8.52 -3.92 21.51
N TYR A 65 -9.32 -4.90 21.12
CA TYR A 65 -9.18 -5.63 19.87
C TYR A 65 -10.42 -5.37 19.00
N PHE A 66 -10.21 -5.17 17.70
CA PHE A 66 -11.27 -5.01 16.70
C PHE A 66 -11.06 -6.05 15.60
N ASN A 67 -12.03 -6.92 15.37
CA ASN A 67 -11.99 -7.85 14.24
C ASN A 67 -12.41 -7.14 12.93
N LEU A 68 -12.35 -7.84 11.80
CA LEU A 68 -12.69 -7.27 10.48
C LEU A 68 -14.18 -6.92 10.31
N LYS A 69 -15.06 -7.44 11.18
CA LYS A 69 -16.47 -7.02 11.26
C LYS A 69 -16.65 -5.72 12.08
N GLY A 70 -15.60 -5.24 12.73
CA GLY A 70 -15.64 -4.10 13.66
C GLY A 70 -16.19 -4.45 15.05
N LYS A 71 -16.31 -5.75 15.37
CA LYS A 71 -16.66 -6.20 16.72
C LYS A 71 -15.49 -5.94 17.65
N ARG A 72 -15.78 -5.35 18.81
CA ARG A 72 -14.80 -4.98 19.83
C ARG A 72 -14.69 -6.06 20.90
N PHE A 73 -13.47 -6.42 21.25
CA PHE A 73 -13.11 -7.23 22.41
C PHE A 73 -12.16 -6.42 23.30
N SER A 74 -12.07 -6.77 24.58
CA SER A 74 -11.26 -6.03 25.54
C SER A 74 -10.60 -6.96 26.53
N GLU A 75 -9.37 -6.66 26.90
CA GLU A 75 -8.61 -7.41 27.90
C GLU A 75 -7.97 -6.43 28.90
N LYS A 76 -8.18 -6.67 30.20
CA LYS A 76 -7.55 -5.88 31.25
C LYS A 76 -6.18 -6.45 31.56
N ASN A 77 -5.13 -5.80 31.06
CA ASN A 77 -3.75 -6.26 31.18
C ASN A 77 -2.77 -5.16 31.60
N GLY A 78 -3.28 -3.98 31.99
CA GLY A 78 -2.46 -2.84 32.42
C GLY A 78 -1.83 -2.06 31.27
N LYS A 79 -2.14 -2.41 30.02
CA LYS A 79 -1.71 -1.69 28.82
C LYS A 79 -2.89 -1.01 28.13
N SER A 80 -2.61 0.03 27.35
CA SER A 80 -3.62 0.76 26.58
C SER A 80 -3.34 0.63 25.07
N ASP A 81 -3.29 -0.62 24.60
CA ASP A 81 -3.03 -0.96 23.21
C ASP A 81 -4.33 -1.17 22.41
N TYR A 82 -4.28 -0.89 21.11
CA TYR A 82 -5.36 -1.09 20.16
C TYR A 82 -4.90 -2.04 19.05
N TYR A 83 -5.66 -3.11 18.84
CA TYR A 83 -5.37 -4.13 17.83
C TYR A 83 -6.47 -4.17 16.77
N ILE A 84 -6.09 -4.18 15.49
CA ILE A 84 -6.98 -4.61 14.41
C ILE A 84 -6.59 -6.04 14.05
N VAL A 85 -7.45 -7.01 14.33
CA VAL A 85 -7.20 -8.45 14.17
C VAL A 85 -7.80 -8.95 12.86
N PHE A 86 -6.99 -9.65 12.07
CA PHE A 86 -7.34 -10.08 10.71
C PHE A 86 -8.20 -11.33 10.66
N THR A 87 -9.36 -11.27 11.30
CA THR A 87 -10.36 -12.34 11.26
C THR A 87 -11.77 -11.77 11.19
N LYS A 88 -12.68 -12.52 10.58
CA LYS A 88 -14.13 -12.26 10.62
C LYS A 88 -14.81 -13.04 11.76
N GLU A 89 -14.08 -13.92 12.42
CA GLU A 89 -14.60 -14.77 13.49
C GLU A 89 -14.71 -14.02 14.82
N ASP A 90 -15.52 -14.59 15.70
CA ASP A 90 -15.71 -14.09 17.06
C ASP A 90 -14.60 -14.54 18.01
N ASP A 91 -13.98 -15.70 17.75
CA ASP A 91 -12.77 -16.13 18.44
C ASP A 91 -11.55 -15.55 17.73
N ILE A 92 -10.93 -14.56 18.37
CA ILE A 92 -9.77 -13.84 17.84
C ILE A 92 -8.43 -14.41 18.31
N GLN A 93 -8.42 -15.37 19.25
CA GLN A 93 -7.20 -15.77 19.96
C GLN A 93 -6.20 -16.49 19.06
N GLU A 94 -6.69 -17.35 18.17
CA GLU A 94 -5.84 -18.03 17.19
C GLU A 94 -5.15 -17.03 16.26
N THR A 95 -5.90 -16.05 15.77
CA THR A 95 -5.39 -15.02 14.84
C THR A 95 -4.36 -14.13 15.52
N ILE A 96 -4.56 -13.79 16.80
CA ILE A 96 -3.58 -13.07 17.61
C ILE A 96 -2.30 -13.89 17.79
N ARG A 97 -2.42 -15.19 18.12
CA ARG A 97 -1.27 -16.07 18.34
C ARG A 97 -0.41 -16.24 17.08
N LYS A 98 -1.05 -16.32 15.91
CA LYS A 98 -0.37 -16.33 14.61
C LYS A 98 0.29 -14.99 14.25
N GLY A 99 0.00 -13.91 14.98
CA GLY A 99 0.56 -12.60 14.71
C GLY A 99 -0.16 -11.85 13.59
N TYR A 100 -1.41 -12.17 13.28
CA TYR A 100 -2.17 -11.56 12.18
C TYR A 100 -3.01 -10.38 12.68
N TYR A 101 -2.32 -9.28 12.97
CA TYR A 101 -2.94 -8.06 13.45
C TYR A 101 -2.07 -6.82 13.19
N LEU A 102 -2.72 -5.66 13.15
CA LEU A 102 -2.07 -4.36 13.31
C LEU A 102 -2.11 -3.94 14.77
N LEU A 103 -0.97 -3.54 15.32
CA LEU A 103 -0.84 -2.95 16.65
C LEU A 103 -0.75 -1.43 16.52
N ASN A 104 -1.64 -0.71 17.22
CA ASN A 104 -1.70 0.74 17.26
C ASN A 104 -1.55 1.40 15.87
N PRO A 105 -2.31 0.97 14.84
CA PRO A 105 -2.14 1.51 13.50
C PRO A 105 -2.52 2.99 13.48
N GLY A 106 -1.60 3.84 13.03
CA GLY A 106 -1.82 5.28 12.89
C GLY A 106 -2.41 5.66 11.54
N ILE A 107 -2.92 6.90 11.45
CA ILE A 107 -3.43 7.48 10.20
C ILE A 107 -2.35 7.51 9.10
N ALA A 108 -1.08 7.69 9.47
CA ALA A 108 0.04 7.69 8.52
C ALA A 108 0.18 6.39 7.70
N LEU A 109 -0.28 5.25 8.24
CA LEU A 109 -0.33 3.99 7.50
C LEU A 109 -1.35 4.06 6.35
N LEU A 110 -2.53 4.64 6.60
CA LEU A 110 -3.54 4.86 5.57
C LEU A 110 -3.01 5.82 4.50
N ASP A 111 -2.28 6.86 4.88
CA ASP A 111 -1.68 7.78 3.91
C ASP A 111 -0.69 7.07 2.97
N HIS A 112 0.14 6.17 3.51
CA HIS A 112 1.07 5.37 2.71
C HIS A 112 0.33 4.40 1.78
N ILE A 113 -0.71 3.72 2.27
CA ILE A 113 -1.53 2.81 1.47
C ILE A 113 -2.25 3.58 0.35
N THR A 114 -2.89 4.70 0.66
CA THR A 114 -3.56 5.58 -0.32
C THR A 114 -2.57 6.03 -1.39
N ARG A 115 -1.38 6.46 -0.99
CA ARG A 115 -0.33 6.91 -1.92
C ARG A 115 0.18 5.76 -2.79
N ALA A 116 0.36 4.56 -2.22
CA ALA A 116 0.77 3.38 -2.98
C ALA A 116 -0.29 3.00 -4.03
N TYR A 117 -1.57 2.96 -3.68
CA TYR A 117 -2.66 2.78 -4.65
C TYR A 117 -2.59 3.82 -5.78
N HIS A 118 -2.51 5.10 -5.42
CA HIS A 118 -2.49 6.19 -6.40
C HIS A 118 -1.30 6.10 -7.36
N LEU A 119 -0.09 5.90 -6.83
CA LEU A 119 1.12 5.78 -7.63
C LEU A 119 1.05 4.55 -8.55
N SER A 120 0.48 3.45 -8.07
CA SER A 120 0.39 2.22 -8.85
C SER A 120 -0.59 2.34 -10.01
N ASP A 121 -1.78 2.90 -9.75
CA ASP A 121 -2.82 3.07 -10.77
C ASP A 121 -2.52 4.19 -11.78
N SER A 122 -1.67 5.16 -11.40
CA SER A 122 -1.24 6.23 -12.30
C SER A 122 -0.05 5.82 -13.16
N LEU A 123 0.91 5.08 -12.60
CA LEU A 123 2.12 4.67 -13.32
C LEU A 123 2.01 3.28 -13.96
N GLY A 124 0.97 2.52 -13.64
CA GLY A 124 0.76 1.16 -14.14
C GLY A 124 1.80 0.15 -13.64
N VAL A 125 2.49 0.43 -12.52
CA VAL A 125 3.54 -0.44 -11.95
C VAL A 125 3.31 -0.72 -10.47
N GLU A 126 3.91 -1.79 -9.97
CA GLU A 126 3.86 -2.11 -8.54
C GLU A 126 4.70 -1.15 -7.69
N HIS A 127 4.26 -0.92 -6.46
CA HIS A 127 4.98 -0.16 -5.44
C HIS A 127 5.12 -1.00 -4.18
N PHE A 128 6.19 -0.77 -3.43
CA PHE A 128 6.55 -1.55 -2.24
C PHE A 128 6.97 -0.65 -1.10
N PHE A 129 6.53 -0.96 0.11
CA PHE A 129 7.09 -0.39 1.33
C PHE A 129 7.02 -1.38 2.48
N VAL A 130 7.80 -1.12 3.52
CA VAL A 130 7.78 -1.92 4.76
C VAL A 130 7.34 -1.08 5.93
N VAL A 131 6.67 -1.73 6.88
CA VAL A 131 6.20 -1.16 8.14
C VAL A 131 6.95 -1.85 9.27
N GLY A 132 7.44 -1.07 10.23
CA GLY A 132 8.17 -1.54 11.38
C GLY A 132 7.30 -1.69 12.63
N ARG A 133 7.86 -2.34 13.65
CA ARG A 133 7.17 -2.67 14.91
C ARG A 133 6.84 -1.44 15.75
N GLN A 134 7.50 -0.32 15.52
CA GLN A 134 7.22 0.98 16.14
C GLN A 134 6.42 1.90 15.20
N SER A 135 5.74 1.32 14.21
CA SER A 135 4.92 2.04 13.22
C SER A 135 5.69 3.01 12.34
N LYS A 136 7.04 2.94 12.29
CA LYS A 136 7.81 3.65 11.26
C LYS A 136 7.66 2.89 9.95
N MET A 137 7.69 3.63 8.85
CA MET A 137 7.59 3.05 7.51
C MET A 137 8.86 3.36 6.72
N SER A 138 9.17 2.58 5.69
CA SER A 138 10.17 2.97 4.68
C SER A 138 9.60 4.06 3.75
N ASP A 139 10.38 4.46 2.76
CA ASP A 139 9.82 5.14 1.58
C ASP A 139 9.00 4.14 0.74
N ILE A 140 8.11 4.68 -0.09
CA ILE A 140 7.39 3.91 -1.11
C ILE A 140 8.32 3.77 -2.31
N GLU A 141 8.83 2.56 -2.49
CA GLU A 141 9.73 2.22 -3.58
C GLU A 141 8.95 1.76 -4.81
N ARG A 142 9.49 2.06 -5.98
CA ARG A 142 8.91 1.68 -7.27
C ARG A 142 9.46 0.34 -7.75
N GLY A 143 8.56 -0.57 -8.12
CA GLY A 143 8.86 -1.82 -8.82
C GLY A 143 8.66 -1.69 -10.33
N ILE A 144 8.23 -2.78 -10.95
CA ILE A 144 7.83 -2.82 -12.36
C ILE A 144 6.41 -3.38 -12.47
N ILE A 145 5.95 -3.62 -13.70
CA ILE A 145 4.73 -4.37 -13.95
C ILE A 145 4.92 -5.81 -13.47
N ASP A 146 4.02 -6.29 -12.62
CA ASP A 146 3.95 -7.66 -12.10
C ASP A 146 5.17 -8.14 -11.26
N ALA A 147 6.03 -7.22 -10.78
CA ALA A 147 7.12 -7.60 -9.89
C ALA A 147 7.71 -6.47 -9.04
N ILE A 148 8.07 -6.84 -7.81
CA ILE A 148 9.00 -6.12 -6.94
C ILE A 148 10.34 -6.87 -6.89
N PHE A 149 11.42 -6.24 -7.36
CA PHE A 149 12.75 -6.86 -7.37
C PHE A 149 13.43 -6.88 -5.99
N PRO A 150 14.40 -7.79 -5.74
CA PRO A 150 15.03 -7.92 -4.41
C PRO A 150 15.79 -6.68 -3.97
N ASN A 151 16.36 -5.90 -4.91
CA ASN A 151 17.02 -4.64 -4.60
C ASN A 151 16.02 -3.57 -4.11
N VAL A 152 14.79 -3.56 -4.62
CA VAL A 152 13.70 -2.69 -4.16
C VAL A 152 13.35 -3.02 -2.71
N ILE A 153 13.16 -4.32 -2.42
CA ILE A 153 12.88 -4.82 -1.07
C ILE A 153 14.01 -4.44 -0.11
N GLN A 154 15.26 -4.64 -0.52
CA GLN A 154 16.42 -4.36 0.31
C GLN A 154 16.57 -2.86 0.63
N ARG A 155 16.29 -1.96 -0.34
CA ARG A 155 16.30 -0.51 -0.09
C ARG A 155 15.24 -0.12 0.94
N ALA A 156 14.01 -0.60 0.79
CA ALA A 156 12.94 -0.33 1.74
C ALA A 156 13.30 -0.79 3.16
N LYS A 157 13.82 -2.02 3.29
CA LYS A 157 14.30 -2.57 4.58
C LYS A 157 15.44 -1.73 5.18
N THR A 158 16.39 -1.29 4.35
CA THR A 158 17.51 -0.45 4.79
C THR A 158 17.02 0.91 5.29
N THR A 159 16.06 1.54 4.60
CA THR A 159 15.44 2.80 5.02
C THR A 159 14.67 2.66 6.34
N LEU A 160 13.99 1.54 6.56
CA LEU A 160 13.32 1.28 7.83
C LEU A 160 14.33 1.15 8.98
N VAL A 161 15.40 0.38 8.77
CA VAL A 161 16.48 0.21 9.75
C VAL A 161 17.18 1.54 10.04
N SER A 162 17.44 2.37 9.03
CA SER A 162 18.04 3.70 9.24
C SER A 162 17.12 4.65 10.01
N ARG A 163 15.80 4.42 9.99
CA ARG A 163 14.82 5.11 10.84
C ARG A 163 14.76 4.54 12.26
N GLY A 164 15.56 3.52 12.58
CA GLY A 164 15.65 2.90 13.90
C GLY A 164 14.42 2.07 14.26
N ASP A 165 13.88 1.33 13.29
CA ASP A 165 12.80 0.37 13.51
C ASP A 165 13.15 -0.97 12.84
N VAL A 166 12.42 -2.03 13.19
CA VAL A 166 12.60 -3.38 12.68
C VAL A 166 11.34 -3.80 11.96
N LEU A 167 11.50 -4.47 10.81
CA LEU A 167 10.42 -4.98 9.98
C LEU A 167 9.36 -5.72 10.80
N ASP A 168 8.11 -5.29 10.62
CA ASP A 168 6.92 -5.94 11.15
C ASP A 168 6.13 -6.63 10.03
N PHE A 169 5.79 -5.90 8.97
CA PHE A 169 5.12 -6.43 7.78
C PHE A 169 5.49 -5.63 6.53
N SER A 170 5.26 -6.20 5.37
CA SER A 170 5.45 -5.52 4.08
C SER A 170 4.12 -5.22 3.41
N VAL A 171 4.15 -4.25 2.50
CA VAL A 171 3.01 -3.86 1.68
C VAL A 171 3.49 -3.71 0.25
N HIS A 172 2.78 -4.31 -0.70
CA HIS A 172 2.96 -4.03 -2.12
C HIS A 172 1.63 -3.88 -2.83
N SER A 173 1.65 -3.29 -4.01
CA SER A 173 0.46 -3.04 -4.81
C SER A 173 0.48 -3.76 -6.14
N HIS A 174 -0.69 -4.20 -6.58
CA HIS A 174 -0.95 -4.63 -7.95
C HIS A 174 -1.76 -3.54 -8.66
N PRO A 175 -1.25 -2.95 -9.76
CA PRO A 175 -1.88 -1.79 -10.38
C PRO A 175 -3.10 -2.15 -11.24
N LEU A 176 -3.97 -1.16 -11.49
CA LEU A 176 -4.80 -1.15 -12.68
C LEU A 176 -3.94 -0.86 -13.92
N VAL A 177 -3.82 -1.84 -14.82
CA VAL A 177 -3.11 -1.66 -16.10
C VAL A 177 -4.08 -1.06 -17.11
N LYS A 178 -3.74 0.12 -17.61
CA LYS A 178 -4.57 0.87 -18.56
C LYS A 178 -3.97 0.83 -19.95
N ASN A 179 -4.84 0.75 -20.95
CA ASN A 179 -4.49 1.01 -22.32
C ASN A 179 -3.97 2.45 -22.45
N ALA A 180 -2.79 2.64 -23.02
CA ALA A 180 -2.17 3.96 -23.13
C ALA A 180 -2.91 4.93 -24.06
N ILE A 181 -3.75 4.42 -24.97
CA ILE A 181 -4.49 5.20 -25.97
C ILE A 181 -5.89 5.54 -25.45
N SER A 182 -6.67 4.54 -25.00
CA SER A 182 -8.05 4.76 -24.56
C SER A 182 -8.15 5.18 -23.08
N GLY A 183 -7.12 4.92 -22.27
CA GLY A 183 -7.15 5.10 -20.83
C GLY A 183 -8.02 4.07 -20.10
N GLU A 184 -8.61 3.12 -20.83
CA GLU A 184 -9.44 2.05 -20.28
C GLU A 184 -8.57 1.02 -19.56
N VAL A 185 -9.10 0.44 -18.49
CA VAL A 185 -8.40 -0.63 -17.76
C VAL A 185 -8.49 -1.93 -18.56
N GLU A 186 -7.34 -2.47 -18.96
CA GLU A 186 -7.23 -3.76 -19.68
C GLU A 186 -7.04 -4.93 -18.72
N ARG A 187 -6.39 -4.68 -17.56
CA ARG A 187 -6.12 -5.70 -16.56
C ARG A 187 -6.16 -5.11 -15.15
N ILE A 188 -6.80 -5.84 -14.26
CA ILE A 188 -6.84 -5.51 -12.83
C ILE A 188 -5.73 -6.24 -12.08
N GLY A 189 -5.07 -5.53 -11.17
CA GLY A 189 -4.26 -6.13 -10.13
C GLY A 189 -5.17 -6.67 -9.02
N GLY A 190 -5.18 -7.99 -8.82
CA GLY A 190 -5.98 -8.60 -7.76
C GLY A 190 -5.37 -8.39 -6.36
N PRO A 191 -6.13 -8.62 -5.28
CA PRO A 191 -5.58 -8.53 -3.92
C PRO A 191 -4.83 -9.79 -3.48
N LEU A 192 -4.53 -10.73 -4.38
CA LEU A 192 -3.89 -12.00 -4.03
C LEU A 192 -2.46 -12.02 -4.56
N PRO A 193 -1.52 -12.69 -3.87
CA PRO A 193 -0.14 -12.78 -4.34
C PRO A 193 -0.08 -13.38 -5.75
N SER A 194 0.72 -12.76 -6.59
CA SER A 194 1.07 -13.24 -7.93
C SER A 194 2.07 -14.40 -7.85
N GLY A 195 2.33 -15.07 -8.98
CA GLY A 195 3.38 -16.11 -9.04
C GLY A 195 4.75 -15.63 -8.52
N PRO A 196 5.25 -14.46 -8.97
CA PRO A 196 6.46 -13.84 -8.42
C PRO A 196 6.44 -13.58 -6.91
N ASP A 197 5.30 -13.21 -6.33
CA ASP A 197 5.19 -12.97 -4.88
C ASP A 197 5.39 -14.25 -4.05
N LEU A 198 5.09 -15.41 -4.62
CA LEU A 198 5.23 -16.72 -3.98
C LEU A 198 6.64 -17.31 -4.11
N MET A 199 7.51 -16.68 -4.89
CA MET A 199 8.83 -17.22 -5.19
C MET A 199 9.80 -16.98 -4.00
N PRO A 200 10.54 -18.02 -3.54
CA PRO A 200 11.40 -17.95 -2.35
C PRO A 200 12.49 -16.86 -2.38
N GLN A 201 12.89 -16.40 -3.56
CA GLN A 201 13.89 -15.35 -3.77
C GLN A 201 13.34 -13.92 -3.63
N TYR A 202 12.02 -13.76 -3.47
CA TYR A 202 11.37 -12.47 -3.19
C TYR A 202 10.66 -12.47 -1.82
N PRO A 203 11.32 -12.86 -0.71
CA PRO A 203 10.66 -12.83 0.59
C PRO A 203 10.43 -11.38 0.99
N MET A 204 9.20 -10.89 0.77
CA MET A 204 8.83 -9.53 1.14
C MET A 204 8.95 -9.38 2.66
N GLY A 205 8.53 -10.41 3.40
CA GLY A 205 8.97 -10.72 4.77
C GLY A 205 8.24 -9.93 5.86
N GLY A 206 8.43 -10.34 7.12
CA GLY A 206 7.68 -9.84 8.26
C GLY A 206 6.73 -10.91 8.81
N ARG A 207 5.77 -10.51 9.65
CA ARG A 207 4.70 -11.38 10.20
C ARG A 207 3.65 -11.73 9.16
N PHE A 208 3.38 -10.82 8.24
CA PHE A 208 2.45 -10.97 7.12
C PHE A 208 2.81 -9.92 6.05
N GLU A 209 2.09 -9.98 4.94
CA GLU A 209 2.22 -9.12 3.78
C GLU A 209 0.83 -8.59 3.38
N MET A 210 0.76 -7.34 2.96
CA MET A 210 -0.45 -6.73 2.39
C MET A 210 -0.30 -6.57 0.89
N VAL A 211 -1.21 -7.16 0.12
CA VAL A 211 -1.31 -6.97 -1.33
C VAL A 211 -2.44 -5.99 -1.62
N LEU A 212 -2.09 -4.78 -2.04
CA LEU A 212 -3.03 -3.72 -2.40
C LEU A 212 -3.50 -3.94 -3.84
N GLY A 213 -4.71 -4.43 -4.02
CA GLY A 213 -5.29 -4.65 -5.35
C GLY A 213 -6.72 -4.13 -5.45
N HIS A 214 -7.43 -4.64 -6.44
CA HIS A 214 -8.78 -4.22 -6.77
C HIS A 214 -9.69 -5.41 -7.04
N GLU A 215 -10.98 -5.20 -6.81
CA GLU A 215 -12.04 -6.11 -7.25
C GLU A 215 -13.00 -5.35 -8.17
N VAL A 216 -13.53 -6.05 -9.18
CA VAL A 216 -14.60 -5.51 -10.01
C VAL A 216 -15.86 -5.37 -9.17
N ILE A 217 -16.46 -4.19 -9.17
CA ILE A 217 -17.75 -3.96 -8.54
C ILE A 217 -18.83 -4.51 -9.47
N ASP A 218 -19.64 -5.45 -8.97
CA ASP A 218 -20.83 -5.91 -9.70
C ASP A 218 -21.73 -4.68 -9.99
N PRO A 219 -22.13 -4.43 -11.25
CA PRO A 219 -23.06 -3.36 -11.61
C PRO A 219 -24.35 -3.33 -10.75
N MET A 220 -24.80 -4.48 -10.25
CA MET A 220 -25.97 -4.60 -9.37
C MET A 220 -25.68 -4.20 -7.91
N GLU A 221 -24.45 -4.41 -7.43
CA GLU A 221 -23.98 -3.94 -6.12
C GLU A 221 -23.85 -2.40 -6.13
N TYR A 222 -23.40 -1.83 -7.25
CA TYR A 222 -23.28 -0.39 -7.44
C TYR A 222 -24.61 0.37 -7.23
N ARG A 223 -25.73 -0.17 -7.76
CA ARG A 223 -27.07 0.43 -7.58
C ARG A 223 -27.51 0.57 -6.13
N LYS A 224 -26.93 -0.21 -5.21
CA LYS A 224 -27.22 -0.15 -3.77
C LYS A 224 -26.37 0.87 -3.03
N LEU A 225 -25.16 1.13 -3.54
CA LEU A 225 -24.23 2.12 -3.01
C LEU A 225 -24.63 3.55 -3.41
N ASP A 226 -25.17 3.72 -4.62
CA ASP A 226 -25.59 4.99 -5.17
C ASP A 226 -27.12 5.19 -5.01
N LYS A 227 -27.57 5.47 -3.78
CA LYS A 227 -28.98 5.73 -3.46
C LYS A 227 -29.45 7.05 -4.10
N GLY A 228 -29.72 7.06 -5.40
CA GLY A 228 -30.35 8.21 -6.05
C GLY A 228 -30.27 8.29 -7.56
N VAL A 229 -29.48 7.45 -8.23
CA VAL A 229 -29.28 7.60 -9.69
C VAL A 229 -29.95 6.44 -10.44
N SER A 230 -31.05 6.77 -11.12
CA SER A 230 -31.69 5.87 -12.09
C SER A 230 -30.82 5.77 -13.34
N PHE A 231 -30.14 4.63 -13.53
CA PHE A 231 -29.38 4.37 -14.75
C PHE A 231 -30.22 3.56 -15.74
N SER A 232 -30.42 4.13 -16.92
CA SER A 232 -30.94 3.48 -18.12
C SER A 232 -30.11 2.23 -18.45
N THR A 233 -30.78 1.15 -18.84
CA THR A 233 -30.19 -0.09 -19.33
C THR A 233 -29.48 0.15 -20.67
N ALA A 234 -28.20 0.50 -20.64
CA ALA A 234 -27.37 0.56 -21.84
C ALA A 234 -25.89 0.28 -21.50
N ILE A 235 -25.41 -0.85 -22.02
CA ILE A 235 -24.10 -1.26 -22.58
C ILE A 235 -22.78 -0.49 -22.26
N ASP A 236 -22.77 0.76 -21.77
CA ASP A 236 -21.53 1.53 -21.49
C ASP A 236 -21.46 2.03 -20.04
N GLN A 237 -21.41 1.10 -19.08
CA GLN A 237 -21.03 1.47 -17.71
C GLN A 237 -19.51 1.32 -17.61
N PRO A 238 -18.73 2.38 -17.29
CA PRO A 238 -17.32 2.21 -17.03
C PRO A 238 -17.16 1.19 -15.90
N GLN A 239 -16.39 0.13 -16.14
CA GLN A 239 -16.10 -0.86 -15.10
C GLN A 239 -15.56 -0.12 -13.88
N ARG A 240 -16.25 -0.30 -12.75
CA ARG A 240 -15.84 0.31 -11.49
C ARG A 240 -15.11 -0.73 -10.67
N TYR A 241 -14.04 -0.26 -10.04
CA TYR A 241 -13.17 -1.08 -9.22
C TYR A 241 -13.22 -0.57 -7.80
N ARG A 242 -13.23 -1.48 -6.83
CA ARG A 242 -13.07 -1.16 -5.41
C ARG A 242 -11.69 -1.59 -4.94
N GLN A 243 -11.10 -0.81 -4.03
CA GLN A 243 -9.79 -1.11 -3.46
C GLN A 243 -9.92 -2.20 -2.40
N VAL A 244 -9.14 -3.28 -2.57
CA VAL A 244 -9.16 -4.45 -1.68
C VAL A 244 -7.74 -4.80 -1.29
N ILE A 245 -7.55 -5.11 -0.02
CA ILE A 245 -6.27 -5.53 0.52
C ILE A 245 -6.35 -7.02 0.81
N GLY A 246 -5.47 -7.80 0.21
CA GLY A 246 -5.23 -9.17 0.66
C GLY A 246 -4.15 -9.23 1.71
N LEU A 247 -4.30 -10.21 2.58
CA LEU A 247 -3.43 -10.46 3.72
C LEU A 247 -2.86 -11.86 3.54
N TYR A 248 -1.53 -11.95 3.54
CA TYR A 248 -0.82 -13.16 3.19
C TYR A 248 0.37 -13.42 4.13
N ASN A 249 0.73 -14.68 4.33
CA ASN A 249 1.96 -15.07 4.98
C ASN A 249 2.48 -16.38 4.38
N GLN A 250 3.59 -16.33 3.64
CA GLN A 250 4.42 -17.47 3.20
C GLN A 250 3.69 -18.82 3.03
N GLY A 251 2.67 -18.84 2.17
CA GLY A 251 1.89 -20.00 1.74
C GLY A 251 0.42 -19.94 2.15
N GLU A 252 0.08 -19.10 3.13
CA GLU A 252 -1.27 -18.98 3.70
C GLU A 252 -1.90 -17.65 3.28
N VAL A 253 -3.07 -17.72 2.62
CA VAL A 253 -3.97 -16.56 2.50
C VAL A 253 -4.67 -16.40 3.84
N ILE A 254 -4.38 -15.31 4.54
CA ILE A 254 -4.99 -14.97 5.83
C ILE A 254 -6.43 -14.49 5.59
N GLY A 255 -6.63 -13.66 4.58
CA GLY A 255 -7.94 -13.15 4.20
C GLY A 255 -7.87 -11.89 3.34
N THR A 256 -9.01 -11.24 3.16
CA THR A 256 -9.12 -9.95 2.46
C THR A 256 -9.96 -8.96 3.27
N ILE A 257 -9.69 -7.68 3.07
CA ILE A 257 -10.44 -6.56 3.64
C ILE A 257 -10.60 -5.45 2.59
N PHE A 258 -11.80 -4.87 2.50
CA PHE A 258 -12.00 -3.65 1.71
C PHE A 258 -11.23 -2.50 2.33
N TYR A 259 -10.58 -1.68 1.49
CA TYR A 259 -9.75 -0.61 2.00
C TYR A 259 -10.55 0.41 2.81
N GLU A 260 -11.80 0.70 2.42
CA GLU A 260 -12.71 1.57 3.16
C GLU A 260 -13.01 1.02 4.56
N LYS A 261 -13.06 -0.31 4.72
CA LYS A 261 -13.23 -0.92 6.03
C LYS A 261 -11.97 -0.80 6.88
N LEU A 262 -10.78 -0.92 6.29
CA LEU A 262 -9.53 -0.64 7.00
C LEU A 262 -9.49 0.81 7.49
N ILE A 263 -9.86 1.77 6.63
CA ILE A 263 -9.98 3.18 6.98
C ILE A 263 -10.92 3.36 8.18
N GLU A 264 -12.11 2.78 8.15
CA GLU A 264 -13.09 2.87 9.25
C GLU A 264 -12.48 2.38 10.57
N LEU A 265 -11.83 1.21 10.55
CA LEU A 265 -11.24 0.61 11.75
C LEU A 265 -10.05 1.44 12.28
N VAL A 266 -9.17 1.92 11.40
CA VAL A 266 -8.03 2.75 11.78
C VAL A 266 -8.50 4.11 12.33
N CYS A 267 -9.46 4.77 11.68
CA CYS A 267 -10.06 5.99 12.21
C CYS A 267 -10.69 5.77 13.59
N ARG A 268 -11.38 4.64 13.77
CA ARG A 268 -12.00 4.29 15.06
C ARG A 268 -10.99 4.14 16.18
N VAL A 269 -9.87 3.43 15.96
CA VAL A 269 -8.84 3.27 17.01
C VAL A 269 -8.12 4.59 17.31
N ASN A 270 -7.97 5.46 16.31
CA ASN A 270 -7.39 6.80 16.49
C ASN A 270 -8.41 7.85 16.97
N LYS A 271 -9.67 7.45 17.26
CA LYS A 271 -10.77 8.36 17.67
C LYS A 271 -11.01 9.51 16.66
N VAL A 272 -10.71 9.29 15.38
CA VAL A 272 -10.94 10.25 14.28
C VAL A 272 -12.31 9.99 13.66
N LYS A 273 -13.13 11.04 13.50
CA LYS A 273 -14.51 10.90 12.99
C LYS A 273 -14.57 10.47 11.52
N ARG A 274 -13.66 10.97 10.68
CA ARG A 274 -13.53 10.64 9.26
C ARG A 274 -12.08 10.78 8.82
N TYR A 275 -11.62 9.87 7.99
CA TYR A 275 -10.34 10.02 7.31
C TYR A 275 -10.41 11.25 6.41
N PRO A 276 -9.46 12.21 6.53
CA PRO A 276 -9.39 13.33 5.61
C PRO A 276 -9.06 12.75 4.23
N VAL A 277 -10.07 12.68 3.37
CA VAL A 277 -9.83 12.41 1.96
C VAL A 277 -9.09 13.64 1.43
N ILE A 278 -7.82 13.48 1.07
CA ILE A 278 -7.09 14.54 0.37
C ILE A 278 -7.86 14.80 -0.92
N ASP A 279 -8.42 16.00 -1.03
CA ASP A 279 -9.08 16.45 -2.23
C ASP A 279 -8.05 16.39 -3.36
N LYS A 280 -8.32 15.54 -4.38
CA LYS A 280 -7.40 15.24 -5.50
C LYS A 280 -7.14 16.45 -6.40
N THR A 281 -7.68 17.62 -6.06
CA THR A 281 -7.65 18.84 -6.87
C THR A 281 -6.40 19.69 -6.68
N ASN A 282 -5.58 19.45 -5.64
CA ASN A 282 -4.35 20.23 -5.37
C ASN A 282 -3.06 19.40 -5.39
N ALA A 283 -3.06 18.21 -6.00
CA ALA A 283 -1.80 17.60 -6.42
C ALA A 283 -1.34 18.35 -7.69
N ASP A 284 -0.73 19.51 -7.48
CA ASP A 284 -0.27 20.40 -8.54
C ASP A 284 0.52 19.62 -9.58
N ILE A 285 -0.05 19.64 -10.77
CA ILE A 285 0.64 19.49 -12.04
C ILE A 285 1.70 20.60 -12.06
N VAL A 286 2.93 20.29 -11.67
CA VAL A 286 4.07 21.06 -12.16
C VAL A 286 4.35 20.53 -13.55
N SER A 287 3.74 21.18 -14.53
CA SER A 287 4.14 21.07 -15.93
C SER A 287 5.58 21.51 -16.08
N LEU A 288 6.41 20.64 -16.65
CA LEU A 288 7.45 21.02 -17.59
C LEU A 288 7.25 20.19 -18.86
#